data_AF-A0A9E6W2X4-F1
#
_entry.id   AF-A0A9E6W2X4-F1
#
_cell.length_a   1.000
_cell.length_b   1.000
_cell.length_c   1.000
_cell.angle_alpha   90.00
_cell.angle_beta   90.00
_cell.angle_gamma   90.00
#
_symmetry.space_group_name_H-M   'P 1'
#
loop_
_entity.id
_entity.type
_entity.pdbx_description
1 polymer ?
#
loop_
_entity_poly.entity_id
_entity_poly.type
_entity_poly.pdbx_seq_one_letter_code
_entity_poly.pdbx_strand_id
1 'polypeptide(L)'
;MRNLFIAMALLLSISAGAQKAEPVYGYALVKKSPEWYRNQVKAWRTELKQDPNKHIGWYYIYYATRNAQRTDENDKRADSLKFKEMEQLVAEINEKAPDSYEANLVTWMHHGNDQKYIDKLNRAMELGPDRIEHIDYVVNQAELSRNLKLRGEALTKKWKAGLLSPGMINYNHNVLAGLKEKSILLTAGDNDTYPAWFVQAQGFRTDVKVINLSLIMIDDYRNSLFKELGIASKLQINWEAKSEDDPNHVKKFYKNLLTALISNTQGYTVNVGLTSMGYKDLVQAHEEKLYLTGLAYQYSEKPVDERALLKKNFEQYYSLDYILQAYYLDLSADLVPVINHNYLVPMLKLYDHYKLAEDKTRMEWLKRYLLAAAKGSGSEKEVNDHIN
;
A
#
# COMPACT_ATOMS: atom_id res chain seq x y z
N MET A 1 -13.60 21.35 -66.41
CA MET A 1 -14.41 20.13 -66.14
C MET A 1 -13.44 19.00 -65.83
N ARG A 2 -13.58 18.16 -64.81
CA ARG A 2 -14.41 18.14 -63.60
C ARG A 2 -13.77 17.06 -62.72
N ASN A 3 -13.45 17.43 -61.49
CA ASN A 3 -13.18 16.64 -60.29
C ASN A 3 -13.32 15.12 -60.39
N LEU A 4 -12.35 14.39 -59.82
CA LEU A 4 -12.67 13.26 -58.94
C LEU A 4 -11.53 13.06 -57.93
N PHE A 5 -11.62 13.76 -56.79
CA PHE A 5 -10.92 13.37 -55.57
C PHE A 5 -11.62 12.13 -55.02
N ILE A 6 -10.94 11.00 -54.99
CA ILE A 6 -11.40 9.81 -54.28
C ILE A 6 -11.10 10.04 -52.79
N ALA A 7 -12.13 10.46 -52.06
CA ALA A 7 -12.10 10.47 -50.60
C ALA A 7 -12.23 9.03 -50.11
N MET A 8 -11.13 8.44 -49.68
CA MET A 8 -11.11 7.13 -49.02
C MET A 8 -11.54 7.35 -47.56
N ALA A 9 -12.85 7.26 -47.30
CA ALA A 9 -13.39 7.23 -45.95
C ALA A 9 -13.00 5.91 -45.28
N LEU A 10 -11.95 5.95 -44.45
CA LEU A 10 -11.67 4.92 -43.46
C LEU A 10 -12.79 4.96 -42.41
N LEU A 11 -13.84 4.19 -42.64
CA LEU A 11 -14.76 3.75 -41.61
C LEU A 11 -13.97 2.86 -40.65
N LEU A 12 -13.37 3.46 -39.62
CA LEU A 12 -13.01 2.76 -38.39
C LEU A 12 -14.32 2.22 -37.80
N SER A 13 -14.67 1.00 -38.18
CA SER A 13 -15.58 0.19 -37.41
C SER A 13 -14.89 -0.09 -36.08
N ILE A 14 -15.23 0.71 -35.06
CA ILE A 14 -15.04 0.30 -33.67
C ILE A 14 -16.02 -0.85 -33.47
N SER A 15 -15.61 -2.05 -33.90
CA SER A 15 -16.18 -3.26 -33.34
C SER A 15 -15.78 -3.23 -31.87
N ALA A 16 -16.75 -2.91 -31.01
CA ALA A 16 -16.63 -3.12 -29.57
C ALA A 16 -16.55 -4.63 -29.34
N GLY A 17 -15.39 -5.22 -29.61
CA GLY A 17 -15.09 -6.59 -29.25
C GLY A 17 -15.24 -6.71 -27.75
N ALA A 18 -16.03 -7.68 -27.29
CA ALA A 18 -16.15 -7.97 -25.87
C ALA A 18 -14.75 -8.19 -25.28
N GLN A 19 -14.49 -7.55 -24.14
CA GLN A 19 -13.20 -7.67 -23.47
C GLN A 19 -12.90 -9.15 -23.16
N LYS A 20 -11.65 -9.58 -23.41
CA LYS A 20 -11.19 -10.92 -23.03
C LYS A 20 -11.04 -11.01 -21.51
N ALA A 21 -11.35 -12.18 -20.95
CA ALA A 21 -11.12 -12.47 -19.54
C ALA A 21 -9.62 -12.40 -19.22
N GLU A 22 -9.24 -11.57 -18.25
CA GLU A 22 -7.87 -11.32 -17.82
C GLU A 22 -7.76 -11.40 -16.29
N PRO A 23 -6.59 -11.77 -15.73
CA PRO A 23 -6.38 -11.72 -14.28
C PRO A 23 -6.76 -10.37 -13.68
N VAL A 24 -7.53 -10.40 -12.60
CA VAL A 24 -7.95 -9.22 -11.85
C VAL A 24 -7.18 -9.16 -10.54
N TYR A 25 -6.34 -8.14 -10.40
CA TYR A 25 -5.55 -7.91 -9.20
C TYR A 25 -6.26 -6.97 -8.23
N GLY A 26 -5.79 -6.95 -6.97
CA GLY A 26 -6.19 -5.93 -6.02
C GLY A 26 -5.83 -4.52 -6.51
N TYR A 27 -6.66 -3.54 -6.16
CA TYR A 27 -6.46 -2.13 -6.52
C TYR A 27 -5.09 -1.56 -6.11
N ALA A 28 -4.50 -2.10 -5.03
CA ALA A 28 -3.17 -1.70 -4.55
C ALA A 28 -2.01 -2.22 -5.43
N LEU A 29 -2.25 -3.20 -6.31
CA LEU A 29 -1.26 -3.69 -7.29
C LEU A 29 -1.47 -3.07 -8.67
N VAL A 30 -2.70 -3.12 -9.19
CA VAL A 30 -3.05 -2.65 -10.54
C VAL A 30 -4.34 -1.86 -10.48
N LYS A 31 -4.27 -0.58 -10.86
CA LYS A 31 -5.44 0.29 -10.96
C LYS A 31 -6.03 0.21 -12.36
N LYS A 32 -7.35 -0.01 -12.43
CA LYS A 32 -8.14 0.05 -13.66
C LYS A 32 -9.40 0.88 -13.42
N SER A 33 -10.09 1.29 -14.48
CA SER A 33 -11.34 2.04 -14.34
C SER A 33 -12.47 1.16 -13.78
N PRO A 34 -13.47 1.74 -13.10
CA PRO A 34 -14.66 1.00 -12.69
C PRO A 34 -15.35 0.25 -13.84
N GLU A 35 -15.35 0.86 -15.03
CA GLU A 35 -15.90 0.24 -16.25
C GLU A 35 -15.11 -1.00 -16.68
N TRP A 36 -13.77 -0.95 -16.65
CA TRP A 36 -12.93 -2.10 -16.96
C TRP A 36 -13.23 -3.27 -16.02
N TYR A 37 -13.38 -3.01 -14.72
CA TYR A 37 -13.74 -4.06 -13.76
C TYR A 37 -15.13 -4.66 -14.05
N ARG A 38 -16.14 -3.83 -14.36
CA ARG A 38 -17.47 -4.31 -14.76
C ARG A 38 -17.43 -5.16 -16.02
N ASN A 39 -16.58 -4.81 -16.98
CA ASN A 39 -16.40 -5.60 -18.20
C ASN A 39 -15.66 -6.92 -17.93
N GLN A 40 -14.70 -6.94 -16.99
CA GLN A 40 -14.07 -8.19 -16.53
C GLN A 40 -15.05 -9.14 -15.84
N VAL A 41 -16.03 -8.64 -15.06
CA VAL A 41 -17.10 -9.50 -14.52
C VAL A 41 -17.86 -10.20 -15.66
N LYS A 42 -18.21 -9.48 -16.73
CA LYS A 42 -18.91 -10.06 -17.89
C LYS A 42 -18.04 -11.08 -18.63
N ALA A 43 -16.76 -10.76 -18.82
CA ALA A 43 -15.81 -11.61 -19.52
C ALA A 43 -15.60 -12.94 -18.78
N TRP A 44 -15.33 -12.91 -17.47
CA TRP A 44 -15.16 -14.11 -16.65
C TRP A 44 -16.43 -14.93 -16.52
N ARG A 45 -17.62 -14.29 -16.45
CA ARG A 45 -18.89 -15.03 -16.50
C ARG A 45 -19.11 -15.73 -17.84
N THR A 46 -18.60 -15.16 -18.93
CA THR A 46 -18.65 -15.80 -20.26
C THR A 46 -17.72 -16.99 -20.32
N GLU A 47 -16.50 -16.84 -19.79
CA GLU A 47 -15.53 -17.92 -19.68
C GLU A 47 -16.07 -19.10 -18.85
N LEU A 48 -16.66 -18.83 -17.68
CA LEU A 48 -17.23 -19.88 -16.81
C LEU A 48 -18.45 -20.58 -17.41
N LYS A 49 -19.17 -19.95 -18.36
CA LYS A 49 -20.23 -20.63 -19.12
C LYS A 49 -19.65 -21.63 -20.11
N GLN A 50 -18.46 -21.35 -20.65
CA GLN A 50 -17.76 -22.23 -21.59
C GLN A 50 -17.00 -23.34 -20.86
N ASP A 51 -16.37 -23.01 -19.73
CA ASP A 51 -15.66 -23.95 -18.85
C ASP A 51 -16.01 -23.70 -17.37
N PRO A 52 -17.04 -24.38 -16.84
CA PRO A 52 -17.44 -24.25 -15.44
C PRO A 52 -16.36 -24.69 -14.43
N ASN A 53 -15.38 -25.49 -14.85
CA ASN A 53 -14.31 -25.97 -13.98
C ASN A 53 -13.15 -24.98 -13.84
N LYS A 54 -13.19 -23.85 -14.57
CA LYS A 54 -12.20 -22.78 -14.46
C LYS A 54 -12.44 -21.91 -13.23
N HIS A 55 -12.45 -22.54 -12.06
CA HIS A 55 -12.91 -21.95 -10.79
C HIS A 55 -12.24 -20.63 -10.41
N ILE A 56 -10.98 -20.40 -10.82
CA ILE A 56 -10.27 -19.13 -10.66
C ILE A 56 -11.06 -17.91 -11.20
N GLY A 57 -11.95 -18.12 -12.18
CA GLY A 57 -12.85 -17.08 -12.66
C GLY A 57 -13.74 -16.49 -11.55
N TRP A 58 -14.14 -17.29 -10.56
CA TRP A 58 -14.94 -16.82 -9.42
C TRP A 58 -14.18 -15.84 -8.52
N TYR A 59 -12.90 -16.11 -8.27
CA TYR A 59 -12.02 -15.19 -7.54
C TYR A 59 -11.88 -13.85 -8.29
N TYR A 60 -11.69 -13.88 -9.62
CA TYR A 60 -11.59 -12.67 -10.42
C TYR A 60 -12.91 -11.90 -10.52
N ILE A 61 -14.05 -12.59 -10.59
CA ILE A 61 -15.37 -11.95 -10.52
C ILE A 61 -15.56 -11.23 -9.18
N TYR A 62 -15.21 -11.89 -8.07
CA TYR A 62 -15.29 -11.29 -6.73
C TYR A 62 -14.43 -10.02 -6.63
N TYR A 63 -13.16 -10.11 -7.03
CA TYR A 63 -12.25 -8.95 -6.99
C TYR A 63 -12.69 -7.82 -7.93
N ALA A 64 -13.12 -8.14 -9.15
CA ALA A 64 -13.60 -7.14 -10.10
C ALA A 64 -14.83 -6.42 -9.56
N THR A 65 -15.78 -7.16 -8.97
CA THR A 65 -16.99 -6.58 -8.37
C THR A 65 -16.64 -5.67 -7.21
N ARG A 66 -15.78 -6.15 -6.29
CA ARG A 66 -15.29 -5.38 -5.14
C ARG A 66 -14.55 -4.11 -5.58
N ASN A 67 -13.65 -4.22 -6.56
CA ASN A 67 -12.88 -3.08 -7.04
C ASN A 67 -13.81 -2.06 -7.71
N ALA A 68 -14.73 -2.49 -8.58
CA ALA A 68 -15.71 -1.60 -9.22
C ALA A 68 -16.51 -0.79 -8.17
N GLN A 69 -17.04 -1.46 -7.13
CA GLN A 69 -17.80 -0.78 -6.07
C GLN A 69 -16.95 0.22 -5.25
N ARG A 70 -15.67 -0.08 -5.02
CA ARG A 70 -14.76 0.76 -4.21
C ARG A 70 -14.20 1.96 -4.98
N THR A 71 -14.03 1.83 -6.29
CA THR A 71 -13.36 2.84 -7.11
C THR A 71 -14.32 3.72 -7.91
N ASP A 72 -15.61 3.38 -7.95
CA ASP A 72 -16.61 4.20 -8.63
C ASP A 72 -17.07 5.35 -7.74
N GLU A 73 -16.48 6.53 -7.96
CA GLU A 73 -16.81 7.75 -7.22
C GLU A 73 -18.27 8.21 -7.44
N ASN A 74 -18.91 7.75 -8.52
CA ASN A 74 -20.30 8.05 -8.82
C ASN A 74 -21.29 7.11 -8.11
N ASP A 75 -20.81 6.00 -7.54
CA ASP A 75 -21.65 5.05 -6.83
C ASP A 75 -21.97 5.54 -5.41
N LYS A 76 -23.08 6.29 -5.28
CA LYS A 76 -23.60 6.86 -4.02
C LYS A 76 -24.49 5.91 -3.21
N ARG A 77 -24.57 4.62 -3.58
CA ARG A 77 -25.36 3.63 -2.82
C ARG A 77 -24.80 3.46 -1.42
N ALA A 78 -25.68 3.14 -0.46
CA ALA A 78 -25.28 2.87 0.92
C ALA A 78 -24.34 1.65 1.01
N ASP A 79 -23.39 1.68 1.93
CA ASP A 79 -22.41 0.59 2.12
C ASP A 79 -23.09 -0.73 2.49
N SER A 80 -24.21 -0.70 3.21
CA SER A 80 -25.01 -1.88 3.53
C SER A 80 -25.58 -2.57 2.28
N LEU A 81 -25.95 -1.79 1.25
CA LEU A 81 -26.43 -2.35 -0.02
C LEU A 81 -25.27 -2.98 -0.80
N LYS A 82 -24.13 -2.29 -0.88
CA LYS A 82 -22.91 -2.82 -1.53
C LYS A 82 -22.44 -4.09 -0.85
N PHE A 83 -22.46 -4.12 0.48
CA PHE A 83 -22.15 -5.30 1.29
C PHE A 83 -23.07 -6.47 0.97
N LYS A 84 -24.39 -6.25 0.93
CA LYS A 84 -25.38 -7.28 0.60
C LYS A 84 -25.20 -7.85 -0.82
N GLU A 85 -24.83 -7.02 -1.80
CA GLU A 85 -24.49 -7.51 -3.15
C GLU A 85 -23.26 -8.42 -3.15
N MET A 86 -22.23 -8.07 -2.38
CA MET A 86 -21.06 -8.92 -2.22
C MET A 86 -21.40 -10.23 -1.50
N GLU A 87 -22.27 -10.18 -0.48
CA GLU A 87 -22.75 -11.37 0.24
C GLU A 87 -23.51 -12.33 -0.70
N GLN A 88 -24.38 -11.80 -1.56
CA GLN A 88 -25.08 -12.58 -2.58
C GLN A 88 -24.11 -13.22 -3.57
N LEU A 89 -23.07 -12.51 -4.00
CA LEU A 89 -22.04 -13.05 -4.88
C LEU A 89 -21.24 -14.17 -4.19
N VAL A 90 -20.89 -14.00 -2.92
CA VAL A 90 -20.20 -15.05 -2.14
C VAL A 90 -21.08 -16.29 -2.01
N ALA A 91 -22.39 -16.12 -1.78
CA ALA A 91 -23.34 -17.23 -1.75
C ALA A 91 -23.44 -17.93 -3.12
N GLU A 92 -23.49 -17.18 -4.22
CA GLU A 92 -23.46 -17.74 -5.59
C GLU A 92 -22.19 -18.59 -5.81
N ILE A 93 -21.01 -18.06 -5.43
CA ILE A 93 -19.74 -18.76 -5.59
C ILE A 93 -19.73 -20.06 -4.76
N ASN A 94 -20.24 -20.02 -3.53
CA ASN A 94 -20.34 -21.22 -2.69
C ASN A 94 -21.31 -22.27 -3.25
N GLU A 95 -22.37 -21.86 -3.94
CA GLU A 95 -23.29 -22.78 -4.63
C GLU A 95 -22.66 -23.40 -5.89
N LYS A 96 -21.95 -22.60 -6.69
CA LYS A 96 -21.40 -23.02 -8.00
C LYS A 96 -20.05 -23.72 -7.90
N ALA A 97 -19.28 -23.47 -6.86
CA ALA A 97 -17.96 -24.05 -6.64
C ALA A 97 -17.79 -24.44 -5.16
N PRO A 98 -18.65 -25.33 -4.63
CA PRO A 98 -18.65 -25.68 -3.20
C PRO A 98 -17.30 -26.27 -2.78
N ASP A 99 -16.82 -25.86 -1.60
CA ASP A 99 -15.51 -26.25 -1.03
C ASP A 99 -14.31 -26.08 -1.98
N SER A 100 -14.43 -25.23 -2.99
CA SER A 100 -13.28 -24.86 -3.83
C SER A 100 -12.32 -23.94 -3.07
N TYR A 101 -11.08 -23.83 -3.59
CA TYR A 101 -10.12 -22.83 -3.15
C TYR A 101 -10.75 -21.42 -3.17
N GLU A 102 -11.40 -21.08 -4.28
CA GLU A 102 -11.99 -19.77 -4.49
C GLU A 102 -13.15 -19.50 -3.55
N ALA A 103 -14.07 -20.44 -3.35
CA ALA A 103 -15.20 -20.29 -2.44
C ALA A 103 -14.73 -20.04 -0.99
N ASN A 104 -13.76 -20.82 -0.52
CA ASN A 104 -13.18 -20.65 0.81
C ASN A 104 -12.44 -19.30 0.93
N LEU A 105 -11.62 -18.94 -0.06
CA LEU A 105 -10.86 -17.69 -0.04
C LEU A 105 -11.79 -16.46 -0.08
N VAL A 106 -12.76 -16.39 -1.00
CA VAL A 106 -13.65 -15.23 -1.07
C VAL A 106 -14.54 -15.10 0.17
N THR A 107 -14.89 -16.22 0.82
CA THR A 107 -15.62 -16.19 2.10
C THR A 107 -14.76 -15.52 3.18
N TRP A 108 -13.49 -15.93 3.34
CA TRP A 108 -12.54 -15.26 4.25
C TRP A 108 -12.42 -13.76 3.95
N MET A 109 -12.23 -13.42 2.67
CA MET A 109 -12.05 -12.04 2.23
C MET A 109 -13.26 -11.15 2.50
N HIS A 110 -14.46 -11.69 2.36
CA HIS A 110 -15.71 -10.97 2.57
C HIS A 110 -15.88 -10.54 4.03
N HIS A 111 -15.43 -11.37 4.96
CA HIS A 111 -15.47 -11.10 6.40
C HIS A 111 -14.25 -10.33 6.93
N GLY A 112 -13.38 -9.80 6.07
CA GLY A 112 -12.43 -8.75 6.44
C GLY A 112 -11.36 -9.15 7.46
N ASN A 113 -10.89 -10.41 7.43
CA ASN A 113 -9.97 -11.00 8.41
C ASN A 113 -10.55 -11.24 9.80
N ASP A 114 -11.88 -11.35 9.95
CA ASP A 114 -12.49 -11.83 11.17
C ASP A 114 -12.02 -13.27 11.47
N GLN A 115 -11.37 -13.44 12.63
CA GLN A 115 -10.80 -14.72 13.06
C GLN A 115 -11.84 -15.83 13.17
N LYS A 116 -13.15 -15.52 13.29
CA LYS A 116 -14.22 -16.52 13.21
C LYS A 116 -14.23 -17.30 11.88
N TYR A 117 -13.66 -16.73 10.82
CA TYR A 117 -13.60 -17.33 9.49
C TYR A 117 -12.20 -17.86 9.13
N ILE A 118 -11.27 -17.95 10.09
CA ILE A 118 -9.89 -18.38 9.82
C ILE A 118 -9.83 -19.78 9.18
N ASP A 119 -10.77 -20.66 9.53
CA ASP A 119 -10.88 -21.99 8.94
C ASP A 119 -11.08 -21.94 7.42
N LYS A 120 -11.70 -20.88 6.89
CA LYS A 120 -11.87 -20.68 5.44
C LYS A 120 -10.54 -20.35 4.76
N LEU A 121 -9.71 -19.49 5.38
CA LEU A 121 -8.37 -19.22 4.85
C LEU A 121 -7.51 -20.49 4.89
N ASN A 122 -7.52 -21.21 6.03
CA ASN A 122 -6.78 -22.46 6.19
C ASN A 122 -7.22 -23.49 5.14
N ARG A 123 -8.53 -23.67 4.95
CA ARG A 123 -9.07 -24.58 3.95
C ARG A 123 -8.66 -24.21 2.53
N ALA A 124 -8.68 -22.93 2.17
CA ALA A 124 -8.17 -22.49 0.88
C ALA A 124 -6.67 -22.83 0.72
N MET A 125 -5.85 -22.60 1.74
CA MET A 125 -4.42 -22.94 1.69
C MET A 125 -4.17 -24.45 1.54
N GLU A 126 -4.97 -25.30 2.17
CA GLU A 126 -4.91 -26.76 2.00
C GLU A 126 -5.24 -27.20 0.57
N LEU A 127 -6.28 -26.60 -0.02
CA LEU A 127 -6.75 -26.91 -1.37
C LEU A 127 -5.83 -26.36 -2.46
N GLY A 128 -5.05 -25.31 -2.16
CA GLY A 128 -4.17 -24.64 -3.10
C GLY A 128 -2.82 -24.24 -2.48
N PRO A 129 -1.97 -25.20 -2.09
CA PRO A 129 -0.69 -24.90 -1.44
C PRO A 129 0.26 -24.09 -2.34
N ASP A 130 0.19 -24.31 -3.66
CA ASP A 130 1.00 -23.61 -4.66
C ASP A 130 0.36 -22.32 -5.19
N ARG A 131 -0.89 -22.05 -4.81
CA ARG A 131 -1.61 -20.83 -5.18
C ARG A 131 -1.02 -19.61 -4.46
N ILE A 132 -1.28 -18.42 -4.99
CA ILE A 132 -0.63 -17.17 -4.56
C ILE A 132 -1.62 -16.08 -4.13
N GLU A 133 -2.90 -16.27 -4.44
CA GLU A 133 -3.98 -15.31 -4.23
C GLU A 133 -4.25 -15.06 -2.73
N HIS A 134 -3.86 -15.98 -1.86
CA HIS A 134 -4.03 -15.88 -0.41
C HIS A 134 -2.84 -15.24 0.32
N ILE A 135 -1.72 -14.97 -0.36
CA ILE A 135 -0.44 -14.65 0.30
C ILE A 135 -0.53 -13.43 1.22
N ASP A 136 -1.25 -12.38 0.82
CA ASP A 136 -1.39 -11.17 1.63
C ASP A 136 -2.07 -11.45 2.98
N TYR A 137 -2.99 -12.42 2.99
CA TYR A 137 -3.62 -12.86 4.22
C TYR A 137 -2.65 -13.65 5.11
N VAL A 138 -1.76 -14.46 4.53
CA VAL A 138 -0.70 -15.15 5.29
C VAL A 138 0.27 -14.14 5.89
N VAL A 139 0.65 -13.10 5.15
CA VAL A 139 1.50 -12.00 5.66
C VAL A 139 0.84 -11.34 6.86
N ASN A 140 -0.45 -11.01 6.76
CA ASN A 140 -1.19 -10.40 7.86
C ASN A 140 -1.30 -11.34 9.07
N GLN A 141 -1.72 -12.59 8.88
CA GLN A 141 -1.85 -13.56 9.98
C GLN A 141 -0.50 -13.83 10.66
N ALA A 142 0.58 -13.93 9.89
CA ALA A 142 1.93 -14.06 10.42
C ALA A 142 2.33 -12.83 11.24
N GLU A 143 1.96 -11.62 10.81
CA GLU A 143 2.23 -10.40 11.58
C GLU A 143 1.42 -10.34 12.88
N LEU A 144 0.11 -10.64 12.82
CA LEU A 144 -0.79 -10.61 13.97
C LEU A 144 -0.36 -11.62 15.05
N SER A 145 0.12 -12.79 14.64
CA SER A 145 0.68 -13.82 15.52
C SER A 145 2.15 -13.61 15.90
N ARG A 146 2.79 -12.52 15.42
CA ARG A 146 4.22 -12.23 15.58
C ARG A 146 5.16 -13.32 15.04
N ASN A 147 4.69 -14.17 14.12
CA ASN A 147 5.51 -15.15 13.41
C ASN A 147 6.29 -14.47 12.26
N LEU A 148 7.35 -13.74 12.61
CA LEU A 148 8.14 -12.96 11.65
C LEU A 148 8.85 -13.82 10.59
N LYS A 149 9.15 -15.09 10.92
CA LYS A 149 9.73 -16.04 9.98
C LYS A 149 8.73 -16.36 8.86
N LEU A 150 7.52 -16.76 9.23
CA LEU A 150 6.45 -17.04 8.27
C LEU A 150 6.10 -15.80 7.44
N ARG A 151 6.11 -14.61 8.06
CA ARG A 151 5.89 -13.32 7.37
C ARG A 151 6.94 -13.11 6.27
N GLY A 152 8.21 -13.34 6.56
CA GLY A 152 9.31 -13.24 5.60
C GLY A 152 9.24 -14.27 4.48
N GLU A 153 8.86 -15.52 4.79
CA GLU A 153 8.67 -16.59 3.82
C GLU A 153 7.51 -16.26 2.86
N ALA A 154 6.37 -15.80 3.39
CA ALA A 154 5.22 -15.38 2.60
C ALA A 154 5.54 -14.19 1.67
N LEU A 155 6.25 -13.17 2.18
CA LEU A 155 6.71 -12.05 1.35
C LEU A 155 7.72 -12.47 0.28
N THR A 156 8.58 -13.45 0.57
CA THR A 156 9.48 -14.04 -0.42
C THR A 156 8.71 -14.78 -1.51
N LYS A 157 7.65 -15.51 -1.15
CA LYS A 157 6.73 -16.13 -2.13
C LYS A 157 6.03 -15.05 -2.98
N LYS A 158 5.56 -13.96 -2.36
CA LYS A 158 4.96 -12.80 -3.05
C LYS A 158 5.92 -12.18 -4.07
N TRP A 159 7.17 -11.95 -3.67
CA TRP A 159 8.22 -11.41 -4.54
C TRP A 159 8.50 -12.32 -5.73
N LYS A 160 8.72 -13.62 -5.50
CA LYS A 160 8.97 -14.61 -6.56
C LYS A 160 7.80 -14.73 -7.55
N ALA A 161 6.58 -14.47 -7.09
CA ALA A 161 5.39 -14.44 -7.93
C ALA A 161 5.23 -13.14 -8.74
N GLY A 162 6.14 -12.16 -8.61
CA GLY A 162 6.04 -10.87 -9.29
C GLY A 162 4.95 -9.95 -8.73
N LEU A 163 4.46 -10.22 -7.51
CA LEU A 163 3.36 -9.48 -6.89
C LEU A 163 3.83 -8.41 -5.89
N LEU A 164 5.14 -8.21 -5.75
CA LEU A 164 5.73 -7.17 -4.92
C LEU A 164 6.57 -6.24 -5.80
N SER A 165 6.22 -4.95 -5.83
CA SER A 165 6.85 -3.97 -6.72
C SER A 165 8.33 -3.74 -6.38
N PRO A 166 9.26 -3.97 -7.33
CA PRO A 166 10.66 -3.58 -7.15
C PRO A 166 10.83 -2.08 -6.89
N GLY A 167 10.01 -1.22 -7.51
CA GLY A 167 10.04 0.22 -7.25
C GLY A 167 9.69 0.58 -5.80
N MET A 168 8.65 -0.05 -5.25
CA MET A 168 8.28 0.14 -3.85
C MET A 168 9.29 -0.51 -2.89
N ILE A 169 9.94 -1.61 -3.27
CA ILE A 169 11.04 -2.20 -2.50
C ILE A 169 12.21 -1.19 -2.39
N ASN A 170 12.63 -0.58 -3.50
CA ASN A 170 13.69 0.42 -3.50
C ASN A 170 13.33 1.65 -2.63
N TYR A 171 12.09 2.14 -2.75
CA TYR A 171 11.60 3.22 -1.89
C TYR A 171 11.72 2.86 -0.40
N ASN A 172 11.20 1.69 -0.01
CA ASN A 172 11.19 1.28 1.39
C ASN A 172 12.58 0.89 1.93
N HIS A 173 13.48 0.40 1.07
CA HIS A 173 14.89 0.27 1.42
C HIS A 173 15.48 1.64 1.82
N ASN A 174 15.23 2.69 1.03
CA ASN A 174 15.69 4.04 1.35
C ASN A 174 15.03 4.58 2.62
N VAL A 175 13.72 4.35 2.83
CA VAL A 175 13.05 4.71 4.09
C VAL A 175 13.78 4.09 5.27
N LEU A 176 14.01 2.77 5.24
CA LEU A 176 14.70 2.05 6.30
C LEU A 176 16.16 2.51 6.46
N ALA A 177 16.89 2.75 5.37
CA ALA A 177 18.28 3.18 5.41
C ALA A 177 18.47 4.55 6.10
N GLY A 178 17.49 5.44 5.98
CA GLY A 178 17.53 6.78 6.58
C GLY A 178 17.21 6.86 8.07
N LEU A 179 16.71 5.77 8.68
CA LEU A 179 16.33 5.75 10.10
C LEU A 179 17.53 5.59 11.03
N LYS A 180 17.42 6.07 12.27
CA LYS A 180 18.37 5.73 13.34
C LYS A 180 18.26 4.26 13.73
N GLU A 181 19.33 3.70 14.30
CA GLU A 181 19.30 2.38 14.91
C GLU A 181 18.20 2.29 15.97
N LYS A 182 17.53 1.12 16.07
CA LYS A 182 16.37 0.88 16.95
C LYS A 182 15.28 1.94 16.74
N SER A 183 14.71 1.96 15.54
CA SER A 183 13.59 2.84 15.22
C SER A 183 12.26 2.10 15.17
N ILE A 184 11.18 2.75 15.58
CA ILE A 184 9.82 2.41 15.15
C ILE A 184 9.53 3.22 13.89
N LEU A 185 8.96 2.57 12.86
CA LEU A 185 8.47 3.21 11.64
C LEU A 185 6.97 2.95 11.50
N LEU A 186 6.17 4.01 11.49
CA LEU A 186 4.74 3.92 11.19
C LEU A 186 4.51 3.99 9.68
N THR A 187 3.79 3.01 9.16
CA THR A 187 3.40 2.85 7.75
C THR A 187 1.87 2.75 7.62
N ALA A 188 1.33 3.09 6.45
CA ALA A 188 -0.11 3.28 6.26
C ALA A 188 -0.83 2.06 5.68
N GLY A 189 -0.22 1.36 4.73
CA GLY A 189 -0.89 0.31 3.95
C GLY A 189 0.07 -0.71 3.36
N ASP A 190 -0.42 -1.53 2.43
CA ASP A 190 0.35 -2.68 1.96
C ASP A 190 1.59 -2.25 1.16
N ASN A 191 1.50 -1.14 0.42
CA ASN A 191 2.53 -0.66 -0.52
C ASN A 191 3.74 0.02 0.15
N ASP A 192 3.64 0.40 1.42
CA ASP A 192 4.77 0.89 2.23
C ASP A 192 5.13 -0.07 3.37
N THR A 193 4.21 -0.93 3.79
CA THR A 193 4.47 -1.91 4.86
C THR A 193 5.13 -3.18 4.34
N TYR A 194 4.56 -3.82 3.32
CA TYR A 194 5.02 -5.15 2.87
C TYR A 194 6.40 -5.09 2.23
N PRO A 195 6.72 -4.10 1.37
CA PRO A 195 8.08 -3.97 0.86
C PRO A 195 9.09 -3.70 1.97
N ALA A 196 8.74 -2.90 3.00
CA ALA A 196 9.62 -2.68 4.15
C ALA A 196 9.89 -3.99 4.93
N TRP A 197 8.85 -4.76 5.24
CA TRP A 197 9.02 -6.07 5.87
C TRP A 197 9.77 -7.07 4.98
N PHE A 198 9.61 -7.01 3.66
CA PHE A 198 10.34 -7.86 2.72
C PHE A 198 11.83 -7.54 2.74
N VAL A 199 12.19 -6.25 2.72
CA VAL A 199 13.57 -5.79 2.86
C VAL A 199 14.17 -6.29 4.18
N GLN A 200 13.41 -6.24 5.28
CA GLN A 200 13.85 -6.81 6.56
C GLN A 200 14.03 -8.33 6.52
N ALA A 201 13.17 -9.06 5.80
CA ALA A 201 13.31 -10.50 5.60
C ALA A 201 14.59 -10.86 4.81
N GLN A 202 15.15 -9.93 4.04
CA GLN A 202 16.45 -10.09 3.39
C GLN A 202 17.64 -9.74 4.32
N GLY A 203 17.39 -9.45 5.60
CA GLY A 203 18.43 -9.17 6.60
C GLY A 203 18.81 -7.70 6.75
N PHE A 204 18.17 -6.78 6.03
CA PHE A 204 18.46 -5.36 6.13
C PHE A 204 17.61 -4.66 7.20
N ARG A 205 18.23 -3.87 8.09
CA ARG A 205 17.54 -3.06 9.10
C ARG A 205 16.49 -3.84 9.92
N THR A 206 16.84 -5.05 10.33
CA THR A 206 16.01 -5.91 11.20
C THR A 206 15.84 -5.34 12.62
N ASP A 207 16.64 -4.33 12.98
CA ASP A 207 16.54 -3.55 14.22
C ASP A 207 15.29 -2.65 14.26
N VAL A 208 14.69 -2.33 13.11
CA VAL A 208 13.53 -1.43 13.01
C VAL A 208 12.22 -2.16 13.26
N LYS A 209 11.31 -1.58 14.04
CA LYS A 209 9.93 -2.07 14.21
C LYS A 209 9.02 -1.32 13.24
N VAL A 210 8.70 -1.95 12.11
CA VAL A 210 7.74 -1.42 11.12
C VAL A 210 6.32 -1.79 11.56
N ILE A 211 5.49 -0.77 11.81
CA ILE A 211 4.14 -0.89 12.36
C ILE A 211 3.13 -0.32 11.37
N ASN A 212 2.25 -1.18 10.88
CA ASN A 212 1.15 -0.78 10.01
C ASN A 212 -0.01 -0.17 10.83
N LEU A 213 -0.44 1.03 10.43
CA LEU A 213 -1.50 1.78 11.11
C LEU A 213 -2.88 1.11 11.01
N SER A 214 -3.14 0.33 9.96
CA SER A 214 -4.40 -0.43 9.85
C SER A 214 -4.40 -1.64 10.79
N LEU A 215 -3.29 -2.38 10.90
CA LEU A 215 -3.20 -3.57 11.73
C LEU A 215 -3.14 -3.24 13.23
N ILE A 216 -2.50 -2.14 13.64
CA ILE A 216 -2.41 -1.74 15.06
C ILE A 216 -3.76 -1.40 15.70
N MET A 217 -4.81 -1.26 14.88
CA MET A 217 -6.18 -1.15 15.39
C MET A 217 -6.70 -2.47 15.99
N ILE A 218 -6.10 -3.61 15.65
CA ILE A 218 -6.44 -4.93 16.22
C ILE A 218 -5.85 -5.04 17.62
N ASP A 219 -6.73 -5.26 18.61
CA ASP A 219 -6.39 -5.20 20.03
C ASP A 219 -5.30 -6.19 20.44
N ASP A 220 -5.44 -7.46 20.09
CA ASP A 220 -4.46 -8.49 20.46
C ASP A 220 -3.07 -8.23 19.89
N TYR A 221 -3.02 -7.81 18.62
CA TYR A 221 -1.76 -7.44 17.96
C TYR A 221 -1.12 -6.22 18.63
N ARG A 222 -1.90 -5.16 18.87
CA ARG A 222 -1.43 -3.96 19.56
C ARG A 222 -0.92 -4.27 20.97
N ASN A 223 -1.64 -5.08 21.72
CA ASN A 223 -1.26 -5.48 23.08
C ASN A 223 0.04 -6.28 23.09
N SER A 224 0.21 -7.22 22.16
CA SER A 224 1.46 -7.97 21.99
C SER A 224 2.62 -7.04 21.67
N LEU A 225 2.42 -6.12 20.71
CA LEU A 225 3.42 -5.14 20.30
C LEU A 225 3.79 -4.16 21.42
N PHE A 226 2.81 -3.67 22.18
CA PHE A 226 3.06 -2.78 23.33
C PHE A 226 3.85 -3.49 24.43
N LYS A 227 3.58 -4.78 24.66
CA LYS A 227 4.38 -5.59 25.57
C LYS A 227 5.84 -5.73 25.08
N GLU A 228 6.06 -6.00 23.80
CA GLU A 228 7.41 -6.03 23.20
C GLU A 228 8.15 -4.70 23.38
N LEU A 229 7.45 -3.58 23.25
CA LEU A 229 7.99 -2.23 23.35
C LEU A 229 8.02 -1.66 24.78
N GLY A 230 7.53 -2.43 25.77
CA GLY A 230 7.41 -2.00 27.16
C GLY A 230 6.58 -0.72 27.33
N ILE A 231 5.49 -0.61 26.56
CA ILE A 231 4.52 0.49 26.63
C ILE A 231 3.41 0.12 27.64
N ALA A 232 3.22 0.96 28.67
CA ALA A 232 2.22 0.72 29.72
C ALA A 232 0.78 1.14 29.34
N SER A 233 0.63 1.89 28.24
CA SER A 233 -0.67 2.39 27.78
C SER A 233 -1.65 1.25 27.47
N LYS A 234 -2.89 1.37 27.92
CA LYS A 234 -4.00 0.46 27.59
C LYS A 234 -4.89 1.07 26.50
N LEU A 235 -4.26 1.56 25.44
CA LEU A 235 -5.00 2.18 24.34
C LEU A 235 -5.94 1.14 23.72
N GLN A 236 -7.23 1.47 23.66
CA GLN A 236 -8.28 0.59 23.14
C GLN A 236 -9.13 1.32 22.09
N ILE A 237 -9.72 0.54 21.20
CA ILE A 237 -10.73 1.01 20.27
C ILE A 237 -12.04 0.35 20.67
N ASN A 238 -13.04 1.14 21.01
CA ASN A 238 -14.35 0.60 21.34
C ASN A 238 -15.14 0.37 20.04
N TRP A 239 -15.04 -0.82 19.47
CA TRP A 239 -15.80 -1.23 18.29
C TRP A 239 -17.28 -1.54 18.59
N GLU A 240 -17.62 -1.77 19.87
CA GLU A 240 -18.98 -2.05 20.33
C GLU A 240 -19.79 -0.78 20.62
N ALA A 241 -19.11 0.35 20.80
CA ALA A 241 -19.78 1.65 20.83
C ALA A 241 -20.52 1.82 19.50
N LYS A 242 -21.82 2.09 19.57
CA LYS A 242 -22.54 2.47 18.35
C LYS A 242 -21.86 3.73 17.80
N SER A 243 -21.78 3.83 16.47
CA SER A 243 -21.18 5.00 15.82
C SER A 243 -21.78 6.32 16.28
N GLU A 244 -23.02 6.30 16.76
CA GLU A 244 -23.73 7.44 17.37
C GLU A 244 -23.23 7.78 18.78
N ASP A 245 -22.79 6.79 19.56
CA ASP A 245 -22.35 6.95 20.96
C ASP A 245 -20.93 7.52 21.07
N ASP A 246 -20.03 7.13 20.16
CA ASP A 246 -18.70 7.76 20.03
C ASP A 246 -18.25 7.82 18.56
N PRO A 247 -18.74 8.78 17.77
CA PRO A 247 -18.37 8.90 16.35
C PRO A 247 -16.88 9.19 16.13
N ASN A 248 -16.13 9.55 17.19
CA ASN A 248 -14.72 9.93 17.13
C ASN A 248 -13.77 8.89 17.74
N HIS A 249 -14.22 7.67 18.05
CA HIS A 249 -13.38 6.66 18.71
C HIS A 249 -12.08 6.36 17.94
N VAL A 250 -12.13 6.21 16.61
CA VAL A 250 -10.94 6.00 15.75
C VAL A 250 -10.00 7.22 15.77
N LYS A 251 -10.57 8.42 15.69
CA LYS A 251 -9.81 9.67 15.77
C LYS A 251 -9.09 9.81 17.11
N LYS A 252 -9.79 9.55 18.22
CA LYS A 252 -9.22 9.53 19.58
C LYS A 252 -8.10 8.49 19.69
N PHE A 253 -8.28 7.32 19.08
CA PHE A 253 -7.25 6.29 19.05
C PHE A 253 -5.96 6.80 18.40
N TYR A 254 -6.02 7.30 17.16
CA TYR A 254 -4.82 7.79 16.46
C TYR A 254 -4.16 8.96 17.18
N LYS A 255 -4.95 9.89 17.74
CA LYS A 255 -4.45 11.01 18.56
C LYS A 255 -3.58 10.57 19.73
N ASN A 256 -3.91 9.43 20.34
CA ASN A 256 -3.19 8.91 21.49
C ASN A 256 -2.13 7.86 21.12
N LEU A 257 -2.18 7.32 19.90
CA LEU A 257 -1.28 6.26 19.46
C LEU A 257 0.18 6.72 19.42
N LEU A 258 0.46 7.89 18.82
CA LEU A 258 1.83 8.40 18.73
C LEU A 258 2.43 8.64 20.12
N THR A 259 1.66 9.24 21.04
CA THR A 259 2.06 9.42 22.45
C THR A 259 2.38 8.09 23.14
N ALA A 260 1.58 7.05 22.91
CA ALA A 260 1.81 5.73 23.48
C ALA A 260 3.10 5.08 22.93
N LEU A 261 3.36 5.24 21.63
CA LEU A 261 4.59 4.71 21.00
C LEU A 261 5.84 5.47 21.47
N ILE A 262 5.74 6.78 21.66
CA ILE A 262 6.83 7.61 22.19
C ILE A 262 7.23 7.17 23.61
N SER A 263 6.28 6.72 24.43
CA SER A 263 6.55 6.28 25.81
C SER A 263 7.16 4.88 25.92
N ASN A 264 7.55 4.26 24.80
CA ASN A 264 8.21 2.96 24.81
C ASN A 264 9.48 2.99 25.70
N THR A 265 9.66 1.94 26.49
CA THR A 265 10.79 1.84 27.45
C THR A 265 11.99 1.10 26.87
N GLN A 266 11.86 0.56 25.66
CA GLN A 266 12.92 -0.20 24.98
C GLN A 266 13.91 0.69 24.20
N GLY A 267 13.74 2.01 24.27
CA GLY A 267 14.63 3.00 23.67
C GLY A 267 14.50 3.15 22.17
N TYR A 268 13.33 2.80 21.61
CA TYR A 268 13.08 2.97 20.19
C TYR A 268 12.78 4.43 19.84
N THR A 269 13.43 4.95 18.80
CA THR A 269 13.09 6.26 18.23
C THR A 269 11.85 6.13 17.35
N VAL A 270 10.80 6.90 17.61
CA VAL A 270 9.57 6.83 16.80
C VAL A 270 9.68 7.67 15.54
N ASN A 271 9.31 7.08 14.41
CA ASN A 271 9.28 7.75 13.11
C ASN A 271 7.94 7.53 12.42
N VAL A 272 7.46 8.55 11.72
CA VAL A 272 6.25 8.51 10.89
C VAL A 272 6.66 8.56 9.43
N GLY A 273 6.41 7.50 8.67
CA GLY A 273 6.69 7.49 7.23
C GLY A 273 5.93 8.60 6.50
N LEU A 274 6.51 9.18 5.46
CA LEU A 274 5.84 10.24 4.69
C LEU A 274 4.49 9.77 4.10
N THR A 275 4.40 8.49 3.75
CA THR A 275 3.17 7.79 3.34
C THR A 275 2.06 7.79 4.41
N SER A 276 2.41 7.99 5.68
CA SER A 276 1.49 8.00 6.82
C SER A 276 1.06 9.39 7.26
N MET A 277 1.61 10.46 6.67
CA MET A 277 1.30 11.84 7.06
C MET A 277 -0.15 12.26 6.73
N GLY A 278 -0.87 11.47 5.94
CA GLY A 278 -2.32 11.64 5.73
C GLY A 278 -3.16 11.40 7.00
N TYR A 279 -2.63 10.67 8.00
CA TYR A 279 -3.29 10.45 9.28
C TYR A 279 -3.10 11.67 10.19
N LYS A 280 -3.79 12.78 9.88
CA LYS A 280 -3.63 14.07 10.61
C LYS A 280 -3.79 13.93 12.12
N ASP A 281 -4.77 13.13 12.55
CA ASP A 281 -5.03 12.89 13.97
C ASP A 281 -3.86 12.21 14.69
N LEU A 282 -3.04 11.40 13.99
CA LEU A 282 -1.86 10.74 14.56
C LEU A 282 -0.77 11.74 14.95
N VAL A 283 -0.52 12.73 14.10
CA VAL A 283 0.66 13.62 14.21
C VAL A 283 0.36 14.94 14.91
N GLN A 284 -0.90 15.38 14.92
CA GLN A 284 -1.32 16.71 15.38
C GLN A 284 -0.79 17.07 16.78
N ALA A 285 -0.76 16.11 17.72
CA ALA A 285 -0.35 16.39 19.09
C ALA A 285 1.17 16.61 19.27
N HIS A 286 1.98 16.21 18.28
CA HIS A 286 3.45 16.22 18.36
C HIS A 286 4.11 16.85 17.12
N GLU A 287 3.36 17.60 16.32
CA GLU A 287 3.83 18.13 15.03
C GLU A 287 5.12 18.95 15.16
N GLU A 288 5.23 19.81 16.18
CA GLU A 288 6.41 20.63 16.43
C GLU A 288 7.67 19.84 16.83
N LYS A 289 7.50 18.56 17.19
CA LYS A 289 8.57 17.63 17.60
C LYS A 289 8.88 16.58 16.53
N LEU A 290 8.27 16.69 15.36
CA LEU A 290 8.49 15.83 14.21
C LEU A 290 9.45 16.51 13.22
N TYR A 291 10.63 15.92 13.06
CA TYR A 291 11.70 16.45 12.22
C TYR A 291 11.83 15.61 10.95
N LEU A 292 11.73 16.24 9.79
CA LEU A 292 11.93 15.59 8.48
C LEU A 292 13.41 15.27 8.29
N THR A 293 13.79 14.02 8.56
CA THR A 293 15.19 13.58 8.52
C THR A 293 15.52 12.74 7.28
N GLY A 294 14.52 12.43 6.46
CA GLY A 294 14.65 11.55 5.31
C GLY A 294 13.29 11.35 4.65
N LEU A 295 12.94 10.08 4.40
CA LEU A 295 11.60 9.68 3.92
C LEU A 295 10.63 9.37 5.07
N ALA A 296 10.96 9.85 6.27
CA ALA A 296 10.14 9.80 7.46
C ALA A 296 10.40 11.03 8.34
N TYR A 297 9.40 11.39 9.14
CA TYR A 297 9.53 12.32 10.24
C TYR A 297 9.99 11.57 11.49
N GLN A 298 11.09 12.01 12.09
CA GLN A 298 11.61 11.49 13.34
C GLN A 298 11.07 12.32 14.50
N TYR A 299 10.47 11.67 15.49
CA TYR A 299 10.13 12.33 16.75
C TYR A 299 11.39 12.59 17.60
N SER A 300 11.48 13.78 18.20
CA SER A 300 12.53 14.11 19.16
C SER A 300 12.10 15.23 20.11
N GLU A 301 12.39 15.06 21.41
CA GLU A 301 12.25 16.13 22.40
C GLU A 301 13.36 17.19 22.28
N LYS A 302 14.47 16.83 21.64
CA LYS A 302 15.60 17.73 21.39
C LYS A 302 15.57 18.22 19.94
N PRO A 303 16.01 19.46 19.66
CA PRO A 303 16.19 19.93 18.30
C PRO A 303 17.03 18.96 17.46
N VAL A 304 16.61 18.74 16.22
CA VAL A 304 17.30 17.90 15.25
C VAL A 304 17.68 18.75 14.04
N ASP A 305 18.93 18.63 13.58
CA ASP A 305 19.36 19.24 12.33
C ASP A 305 18.82 18.42 11.14
N GLU A 306 17.60 18.77 10.70
CA GLU A 306 16.95 18.17 9.54
C GLU A 306 17.85 18.19 8.31
N ARG A 307 18.52 19.32 8.04
CA ARG A 307 19.29 19.53 6.80
C ARG A 307 20.51 18.63 6.75
N ALA A 308 21.26 18.55 7.85
CA ALA A 308 22.42 17.68 7.94
C ALA A 308 22.04 16.20 7.73
N LEU A 309 20.93 15.76 8.32
CA LEU A 309 20.44 14.39 8.19
C LEU A 309 19.88 14.10 6.79
N LEU A 310 19.11 15.02 6.22
CA LEU A 310 18.65 14.92 4.84
C LEU A 310 19.84 14.78 3.89
N LYS A 311 20.84 15.66 4.00
CA LYS A 311 22.06 15.63 3.18
C LYS A 311 22.78 14.29 3.32
N LYS A 312 23.02 13.84 4.55
CA LYS A 312 23.64 12.54 4.84
C LYS A 312 22.86 11.40 4.16
N ASN A 313 21.55 11.34 4.35
CA ASN A 313 20.73 10.24 3.86
C ASN A 313 20.69 10.22 2.32
N PHE A 314 20.43 11.35 1.67
CA PHE A 314 20.37 11.44 0.20
C PHE A 314 21.72 11.23 -0.48
N GLU A 315 22.81 11.71 0.10
CA GLU A 315 24.13 11.61 -0.54
C GLU A 315 24.85 10.28 -0.25
N GLN A 316 24.55 9.60 0.86
CA GLN A 316 25.36 8.46 1.33
C GLN A 316 24.58 7.15 1.48
N TYR A 317 23.27 7.19 1.77
CA TYR A 317 22.52 5.98 2.10
C TYR A 317 21.45 5.63 1.07
N TYR A 318 20.88 6.62 0.37
CA TYR A 318 19.80 6.35 -0.55
C TYR A 318 20.32 5.86 -1.90
N SER A 319 19.74 4.76 -2.36
CA SER A 319 19.89 4.27 -3.72
C SER A 319 18.87 4.97 -4.60
N LEU A 320 19.30 5.99 -5.35
CA LEU A 320 18.39 6.86 -6.11
C LEU A 320 18.30 6.50 -7.60
N ASP A 321 19.21 5.69 -8.12
CA ASP A 321 19.31 5.40 -9.57
C ASP A 321 18.00 4.85 -10.15
N TYR A 322 17.25 4.05 -9.38
CA TYR A 322 15.97 3.50 -9.80
C TYR A 322 14.90 4.56 -10.09
N ILE A 323 15.03 5.76 -9.51
CA ILE A 323 14.13 6.89 -9.76
C ILE A 323 14.37 7.45 -11.16
N LEU A 324 15.62 7.47 -11.62
CA LEU A 324 15.97 7.94 -12.97
C LEU A 324 15.58 6.91 -14.02
N GLN A 325 15.90 5.64 -13.75
CA GLN A 325 15.66 4.56 -14.70
C GLN A 325 15.44 3.23 -13.98
N ALA A 326 14.28 2.63 -14.21
CA ALA A 326 13.99 1.26 -13.79
C ALA A 326 14.48 0.27 -14.87
N TYR A 327 15.26 -0.73 -14.45
CA TYR A 327 15.74 -1.84 -15.29
C TYR A 327 15.11 -3.17 -14.84
N TYR A 328 13.82 -3.15 -14.54
CA TYR A 328 13.04 -4.30 -14.07
C TYR A 328 11.60 -4.23 -14.57
N LEU A 329 10.96 -5.40 -14.64
CA LEU A 329 9.51 -5.47 -14.84
C LEU A 329 8.82 -5.24 -13.50
N ASP A 330 7.77 -4.41 -13.51
CA ASP A 330 6.99 -4.10 -12.33
C ASP A 330 5.51 -4.13 -12.69
N LEU A 331 4.76 -5.06 -12.10
CA LEU A 331 3.32 -5.16 -12.28
C LEU A 331 2.61 -3.88 -11.82
N SER A 332 3.20 -3.17 -10.86
CA SER A 332 2.68 -1.94 -10.26
C SER A 332 3.47 -0.70 -10.71
N ALA A 333 4.06 -0.71 -11.91
CA ALA A 333 4.83 0.41 -12.45
C ALA A 333 4.09 1.76 -12.36
N ASP A 334 2.77 1.77 -12.62
CA ASP A 334 1.94 2.98 -12.56
C ASP A 334 1.78 3.55 -11.13
N LEU A 335 2.08 2.76 -10.10
CA LEU A 335 2.00 3.16 -8.70
C LEU A 335 3.33 3.63 -8.12
N VAL A 336 4.44 3.35 -8.81
CA VAL A 336 5.78 3.78 -8.37
C VAL A 336 5.91 5.31 -8.33
N PRO A 337 5.42 6.09 -9.32
CA PRO A 337 5.41 7.55 -9.22
C PRO A 337 4.65 8.07 -8.00
N VAL A 338 3.56 7.40 -7.60
CA VAL A 338 2.74 7.80 -6.45
C VAL A 338 3.52 7.68 -5.15
N ILE A 339 4.27 6.59 -4.96
CA ILE A 339 5.10 6.45 -3.75
C ILE A 339 6.36 7.31 -3.82
N ASN A 340 6.97 7.47 -5.01
CA ASN A 340 8.14 8.31 -5.22
C ASN A 340 7.83 9.81 -5.05
N HIS A 341 6.57 10.22 -5.11
CA HIS A 341 6.14 11.57 -4.71
C HIS A 341 6.68 11.97 -3.32
N ASN A 342 6.85 11.01 -2.41
CA ASN A 342 7.39 11.27 -1.08
C ASN A 342 8.87 11.72 -1.07
N TYR A 343 9.60 11.63 -2.19
CA TYR A 343 10.93 12.24 -2.29
C TYR A 343 10.87 13.76 -2.49
N LEU A 344 9.77 14.31 -3.01
CA LEU A 344 9.73 15.68 -3.50
C LEU A 344 10.01 16.70 -2.39
N VAL A 345 9.29 16.63 -1.27
CA VAL A 345 9.46 17.59 -0.16
C VAL A 345 10.89 17.54 0.41
N PRO A 346 11.45 16.37 0.77
CA PRO A 346 12.87 16.28 1.16
C PRO A 346 13.86 16.80 0.11
N MET A 347 13.66 16.48 -1.17
CA MET A 347 14.54 16.92 -2.25
C MET A 347 14.44 18.43 -2.48
N LEU A 348 13.25 19.03 -2.42
CA LEU A 348 13.08 20.48 -2.55
C LEU A 348 13.78 21.23 -1.42
N LYS A 349 13.65 20.77 -0.16
CA LYS A 349 14.37 21.35 0.97
C LYS A 349 15.90 21.31 0.77
N LEU A 350 16.43 20.20 0.25
CA LEU A 350 17.85 20.08 -0.05
C LEU A 350 18.27 20.92 -1.26
N TYR A 351 17.44 21.02 -2.29
CA TYR A 351 17.67 21.87 -3.45
C TYR A 351 17.82 23.34 -3.03
N ASP A 352 16.89 23.85 -2.21
CA ASP A 352 16.94 25.21 -1.68
C ASP A 352 18.19 25.43 -0.83
N HIS A 353 18.59 24.43 -0.04
CA HIS A 353 19.83 24.48 0.73
C HIS A 353 21.07 24.60 -0.18
N TYR A 354 21.18 23.78 -1.22
CA TYR A 354 22.31 23.87 -2.16
C TYR A 354 22.29 25.16 -2.97
N LYS A 355 21.11 25.66 -3.35
CA LYS A 355 20.95 26.96 -4.01
C LYS A 355 21.46 28.10 -3.12
N LEU A 356 21.09 28.10 -1.83
CA LEU A 356 21.55 29.09 -0.86
C LEU A 356 23.07 28.99 -0.60
N ALA A 357 23.61 27.77 -0.60
CA ALA A 357 25.04 27.52 -0.42
C ALA A 357 25.87 27.73 -1.71
N GLU A 358 25.23 28.11 -2.83
CA GLU A 358 25.84 28.24 -4.16
C GLU A 358 26.55 26.96 -4.67
N ASP A 359 26.14 25.78 -4.17
CA ASP A 359 26.66 24.48 -4.63
C ASP A 359 25.94 24.04 -5.91
N LYS A 360 26.39 24.59 -7.03
CA LYS A 360 25.83 24.30 -8.36
C LYS A 360 25.90 22.80 -8.72
N THR A 361 26.94 22.10 -8.26
CA THR A 361 27.13 20.67 -8.59
C THR A 361 26.05 19.83 -7.91
N ARG A 362 25.81 20.06 -6.62
CA ARG A 362 24.75 19.35 -5.88
C ARG A 362 23.36 19.77 -6.30
N MET A 363 23.16 21.03 -6.62
CA MET A 363 21.91 21.54 -7.16
C MET A 363 21.52 20.82 -8.46
N GLU A 364 22.41 20.77 -9.45
CA GLU A 364 22.16 20.08 -10.73
C GLU A 364 22.05 18.56 -10.58
N TRP A 365 22.84 17.97 -9.68
CA TRP A 365 22.70 16.56 -9.35
C TRP A 365 21.29 16.23 -8.83
N LEU A 366 20.81 16.98 -7.84
CA LEU A 366 19.52 16.74 -7.20
C LEU A 366 18.34 17.09 -8.13
N LYS A 367 18.48 18.15 -8.94
CA LYS A 367 17.48 18.59 -9.93
C LYS A 367 17.02 17.44 -10.83
N ARG A 368 17.95 16.60 -11.29
CA ARG A 368 17.64 15.44 -12.14
C ARG A 368 16.71 14.44 -11.44
N TYR A 369 17.01 14.10 -10.19
CA TYR A 369 16.19 13.18 -9.41
C TYR A 369 14.84 13.79 -9.04
N LEU A 370 14.81 15.07 -8.71
CA LEU A 370 13.58 15.78 -8.37
C LEU A 370 12.60 15.80 -9.56
N LEU A 371 13.10 16.13 -10.76
CA LEU A 371 12.30 16.08 -11.99
C LEU A 371 11.82 14.65 -12.31
N ALA A 372 12.68 13.65 -12.13
CA ALA A 372 12.31 12.25 -12.35
C ALA A 372 11.27 11.75 -11.34
N ALA A 373 11.41 12.10 -10.07
CA ALA A 373 10.45 11.73 -9.02
C ALA A 373 9.09 12.43 -9.18
N ALA A 374 9.06 13.64 -9.76
CA ALA A 374 7.83 14.37 -10.05
C ALA A 374 7.07 13.76 -11.23
N LYS A 375 7.77 13.07 -12.14
CA LYS A 375 7.20 12.56 -13.38
C LYS A 375 6.07 11.56 -13.10
N GLY A 376 4.87 11.84 -13.60
CA GLY A 376 3.70 11.00 -13.37
C GLY A 376 3.15 11.00 -11.94
N SER A 377 3.67 11.85 -11.03
CA SER A 377 3.13 12.01 -9.67
C SER A 377 1.97 13.01 -9.60
N GLY A 378 1.77 13.81 -10.64
CA GLY A 378 0.85 14.96 -10.66
C GLY A 378 1.45 16.29 -10.18
N SER A 379 2.72 16.33 -9.78
CA SER A 379 3.39 17.53 -9.23
C SER A 379 4.48 18.10 -10.13
N GLU A 380 4.53 17.69 -11.40
CA GLU A 380 5.54 18.15 -12.36
C GLU A 380 5.56 19.67 -12.51
N LYS A 381 4.37 20.29 -12.58
CA LYS A 381 4.26 21.74 -12.72
C LYS A 381 4.81 22.46 -11.48
N GLU A 382 4.34 22.08 -10.29
CA GLU A 382 4.76 22.68 -9.02
C GLU A 382 6.27 22.59 -8.81
N VAL A 383 6.86 21.44 -9.14
CA VAL A 383 8.31 21.24 -9.06
C VAL A 383 9.06 22.11 -10.06
N ASN A 384 8.59 22.20 -11.31
CA ASN A 384 9.22 23.06 -12.31
C ASN A 384 9.13 24.55 -11.94
N ASP A 385 8.00 24.99 -11.39
CA ASP A 385 7.80 26.38 -10.97
C ASP A 385 8.71 26.74 -9.76
N HIS A 386 9.07 25.78 -8.91
CA HIS A 386 9.94 26.02 -7.74
C HIS A 386 11.43 26.11 -8.10
N ILE A 387 11.88 25.28 -9.04
CA ILE A 387 13.33 25.12 -9.32
C ILE A 387 13.88 26.07 -10.39
N ASN A 388 13.00 26.67 -11.19
CA ASN A 388 13.35 27.70 -12.17
C ASN A 388 13.14 29.08 -11.56
#